data_AF-A0A370G1D3-F1
#
_entry.id   AF-A0A370G1D3-F1
#
_cell.length_a   1.000
_cell.length_b   1.000
_cell.length_c   1.000
_cell.angle_alpha   90.00
_cell.angle_beta   90.00
_cell.angle_gamma   90.00
#
_symmetry.space_group_name_H-M   'P 1'
#
loop_
_entity.id
_entity.type
_entity.pdbx_description
1 polymer ?
#
loop_
_entity_poly.entity_id
_entity_poly.type
_entity_poly.pdbx_seq_one_letter_code
_entity_poly.pdbx_strand_id
1 'polypeptide(L)'
;MFRAFTSTKLFSNFGMFSQCARNLFIVALEYKVPLEQVENHLEAHRAFLKECYAKNIFITSGRKEPRTGGVIIASTKDKQTLEEVLAKDPFKKNGIADYQITEFIPTMSNEAFAKVVEQDHQIKNRPFK
;
A
#
# COMPACT_ATOMS: atom_id res chain seq x y z
N MET A 1 9.29 57.59 -15.21
CA MET A 1 7.90 57.13 -15.06
C MET A 1 7.79 55.74 -15.68
N PHE A 2 7.34 54.78 -14.87
CA PHE A 2 6.77 53.46 -15.19
C PHE A 2 7.54 52.42 -16.03
N ARG A 3 7.92 51.36 -15.29
CA ARG A 3 8.27 50.01 -15.76
C ARG A 3 7.04 49.33 -16.37
N ALA A 4 7.24 48.53 -17.41
CA ALA A 4 6.39 47.39 -17.71
C ALA A 4 7.25 46.27 -18.32
N PHE A 5 7.79 45.41 -17.46
CA PHE A 5 8.23 44.07 -17.87
C PHE A 5 7.00 43.18 -17.84
N THR A 6 6.44 42.86 -19.00
CA THR A 6 5.38 41.86 -19.11
C THR A 6 6.01 40.47 -19.02
N SER A 7 5.62 39.79 -17.94
CA SER A 7 5.94 38.42 -17.60
C SER A 7 5.41 37.44 -18.66
N THR A 8 6.30 36.63 -19.22
CA THR A 8 5.90 35.33 -19.82
C THR A 8 6.87 34.28 -19.32
N LYS A 9 6.70 33.87 -18.05
CA LYS A 9 7.34 32.66 -17.56
C LYS A 9 6.71 31.47 -18.27
N LEU A 10 7.51 30.83 -19.13
CA LEU A 10 7.38 29.42 -19.49
C LEU A 10 7.15 28.61 -18.21
N PHE A 11 5.99 27.96 -18.10
CA PHE A 11 5.86 26.78 -17.26
C PHE A 11 5.78 25.56 -18.18
N SER A 12 6.99 25.10 -18.50
CA SER A 12 7.41 23.71 -18.58
C SER A 12 6.31 22.66 -18.45
N ASN A 13 6.18 21.84 -19.50
CA ASN A 13 5.77 20.43 -19.47
C ASN A 13 5.80 19.81 -18.07
N PHE A 14 4.66 19.78 -17.38
CA PHE A 14 4.46 18.84 -16.29
C PHE A 14 3.79 17.63 -16.92
N GLY A 15 4.57 16.57 -17.11
CA GLY A 15 4.09 15.31 -17.64
C GLY A 15 2.82 14.90 -16.92
N MET A 16 1.80 14.58 -17.71
CA MET A 16 0.53 14.02 -17.29
C MET A 16 0.79 12.61 -16.75
N PHE A 17 1.44 12.50 -15.58
CA PHE A 17 1.40 11.30 -14.78
C PHE A 17 -0.04 11.19 -14.31
N SER A 18 -0.82 10.39 -15.04
CA SER A 18 -2.08 9.88 -14.53
C SER A 18 -1.74 9.12 -13.25
N GLN A 19 -1.80 9.81 -12.11
CA GLN A 19 -1.77 9.21 -10.80
C GLN A 19 -3.10 8.47 -10.68
N CYS A 20 -3.17 7.24 -11.20
CA CYS A 20 -4.34 6.37 -11.06
C CYS A 20 -4.67 6.31 -9.57
N ALA A 21 -5.90 6.66 -9.19
CA ALA A 21 -6.34 6.61 -7.81
C ALA A 21 -6.05 5.21 -7.22
N ARG A 22 -5.49 5.18 -6.02
CA ARG A 22 -5.16 3.94 -5.32
C ARG A 22 -5.82 3.95 -3.96
N ASN A 23 -6.55 2.88 -3.66
CA ASN A 23 -7.20 2.65 -2.40
C ASN A 23 -6.19 2.09 -1.40
N LEU A 24 -6.39 2.38 -0.12
CA LEU A 24 -5.57 1.89 0.98
C LEU A 24 -6.21 0.62 1.56
N PHE A 25 -5.39 -0.37 1.89
CA PHE A 25 -5.84 -1.66 2.43
C PHE A 25 -5.00 -2.06 3.62
N ILE A 26 -5.65 -2.69 4.60
CA ILE A 26 -5.02 -3.39 5.70
C ILE A 26 -5.18 -4.88 5.44
N VAL A 27 -4.06 -5.59 5.43
CA VAL A 27 -4.01 -7.04 5.25
C VAL A 27 -3.51 -7.64 6.56
N ALA A 28 -4.39 -8.38 7.26
CA ALA A 28 -4.03 -9.12 8.45
C ALA A 28 -3.75 -10.58 8.07
N LEU A 29 -2.54 -11.05 8.37
CA LEU A 29 -2.11 -12.43 8.18
C LEU A 29 -2.25 -13.18 9.50
N GLU A 30 -2.74 -14.41 9.45
CA GLU A 30 -2.76 -15.33 10.60
C GLU A 30 -2.08 -16.64 10.21
N TYR A 31 -1.07 -17.07 10.96
CA TYR A 31 -0.37 -18.33 10.71
C TYR A 31 -1.28 -19.51 11.00
N LYS A 32 -1.24 -20.51 10.11
CA LYS A 32 -2.03 -21.75 10.21
C LYS A 32 -1.21 -22.93 10.70
N VAL A 33 0.10 -22.74 10.77
CA VAL A 33 1.11 -23.76 11.05
C VAL A 33 2.02 -23.28 12.18
N PRO A 34 2.75 -24.20 12.85
CA PRO A 34 3.76 -23.83 13.84
C PRO A 34 4.84 -22.91 13.27
N LEU A 35 5.48 -22.13 14.15
CA LEU A 35 6.46 -21.11 13.75
C LEU A 35 7.67 -21.72 13.02
N GLU A 36 8.07 -22.94 13.37
CA GLU A 36 9.16 -23.66 12.74
C GLU A 36 8.89 -23.87 11.23
N GLN A 37 7.63 -24.11 10.86
CA GLN A 37 7.24 -24.23 9.44
C GLN A 37 7.18 -22.87 8.76
N VAL A 38 6.73 -21.82 9.47
CA VAL A 38 6.75 -20.44 8.96
C VAL A 38 8.18 -20.02 8.60
N GLU A 39 9.16 -20.38 9.45
CA GLU A 39 10.57 -20.02 9.28
C GLU A 39 11.16 -20.51 7.96
N ASN A 40 10.77 -21.71 7.50
CA ASN A 40 11.20 -22.28 6.23
C ASN A 40 10.81 -21.42 5.01
N HIS A 41 9.79 -20.58 5.14
CA HIS A 41 9.29 -19.72 4.05
C HIS A 41 9.64 -18.23 4.25
N LEU A 42 10.26 -17.85 5.36
CA LEU A 42 10.48 -16.45 5.72
C LEU A 42 11.38 -15.70 4.73
N GLU A 43 12.44 -16.33 4.22
CA GLU A 43 13.33 -15.66 3.27
C GLU A 43 12.64 -15.32 1.96
N ALA A 44 11.90 -16.29 1.40
CA ALA A 44 11.13 -16.09 0.19
C ALA A 44 10.01 -15.05 0.40
N HIS A 45 9.33 -15.09 1.55
CA HIS A 45 8.33 -14.08 1.92
C HIS A 45 8.97 -12.68 1.99
N ARG A 46 10.13 -12.53 2.62
CA ARG A 46 10.87 -11.26 2.67
C ARG A 46 11.26 -10.75 1.28
N ALA A 47 11.65 -11.63 0.35
CA ALA A 47 11.93 -11.26 -1.03
C ALA A 47 10.68 -10.71 -1.74
N PHE A 48 9.55 -11.40 -1.58
CA PHE A 48 8.25 -10.94 -2.08
C PHE A 48 7.85 -9.56 -1.54
N LEU A 49 8.02 -9.33 -0.23
CA LEU A 49 7.75 -8.01 0.38
C LEU A 49 8.63 -6.92 -0.25
N LYS A 50 9.94 -7.17 -0.42
CA LYS A 50 10.89 -6.23 -1.04
C LYS A 50 10.48 -5.85 -2.46
N GLU A 51 10.04 -6.80 -3.27
CA GLU A 51 9.52 -6.50 -4.62
C GLU A 51 8.28 -5.62 -4.60
N CYS A 52 7.37 -5.86 -3.64
CA CYS A 52 6.15 -5.05 -3.49
C CYS A 52 6.47 -3.63 -3.03
N TYR A 53 7.47 -3.46 -2.16
CA TYR A 53 7.99 -2.13 -1.79
C TYR A 53 8.62 -1.40 -2.99
N ALA A 54 9.45 -2.09 -3.78
CA ALA A 54 10.07 -1.50 -4.97
C ALA A 54 9.03 -1.03 -6.01
N LYS A 55 7.84 -1.65 -6.02
CA LYS A 55 6.69 -1.28 -6.87
C LYS A 55 5.75 -0.26 -6.22
N ASN A 56 6.07 0.25 -5.04
CA ASN A 56 5.21 1.11 -4.22
C ASN A 56 3.83 0.51 -3.91
N ILE A 57 3.68 -0.81 -3.95
CA ILE A 57 2.43 -1.52 -3.64
C ILE A 57 2.24 -1.61 -2.12
N PHE A 58 3.30 -1.92 -1.38
CA PHE A 58 3.29 -1.96 0.09
C PHE A 58 3.86 -0.67 0.66
N ILE A 59 3.22 -0.18 1.74
CA ILE A 59 3.62 1.02 2.48
C ILE A 59 4.39 0.62 3.73
N THR A 60 3.88 -0.36 4.48
CA THR A 60 4.56 -0.92 5.64
C THR A 60 4.06 -2.33 5.94
N SER A 61 4.87 -3.11 6.65
CA SER A 61 4.54 -4.47 7.06
C SER A 61 5.30 -4.82 8.34
N GLY A 62 4.68 -5.62 9.22
CA GLY A 62 5.33 -6.08 10.44
C GLY A 62 4.68 -7.34 11.00
N ARG A 63 5.37 -8.02 11.91
CA ARG A 63 4.77 -9.12 12.69
C ARG A 63 3.75 -8.58 13.69
N LYS A 64 2.76 -9.40 14.03
CA LYS A 64 1.93 -9.18 15.22
C LYS A 64 2.73 -9.50 16.49
N GLU A 65 2.30 -8.94 17.62
CA GLU A 65 2.71 -9.37 18.96
C GLU A 65 1.43 -9.69 19.76
N PRO A 66 1.18 -10.95 20.16
CA PRO A 66 2.04 -12.14 19.98
C PRO A 66 2.31 -12.50 18.52
N ARG A 67 3.40 -13.23 18.24
CA ARG A 67 3.87 -13.60 16.88
C ARG A 67 2.97 -14.67 16.23
N THR A 68 1.69 -14.37 16.02
CA THR A 68 0.72 -15.25 15.39
C THR A 68 0.49 -14.93 13.91
N GLY A 69 1.15 -13.90 13.40
CA GLY A 69 1.01 -13.50 12.01
C GLY A 69 1.69 -12.17 11.71
N GLY A 70 1.13 -11.43 10.77
CA GLY A 70 1.62 -10.12 10.35
C GLY A 70 0.52 -9.17 9.94
N VAL A 71 0.89 -7.92 9.73
CA VAL A 71 0.04 -6.88 9.16
C VAL A 71 0.80 -6.24 8.01
N ILE A 72 0.11 -6.00 6.89
CA ILE A 72 0.62 -5.25 5.75
C ILE A 72 -0.36 -4.11 5.47
N ILE A 73 0.18 -2.90 5.28
CA ILE A 73 -0.56 -1.76 4.73
C ILE A 73 -0.16 -1.63 3.26
N ALA A 74 -1.14 -1.68 2.37
CA ALA A 74 -0.93 -1.71 0.93
C ALA A 74 -1.77 -0.65 0.20
N SER A 75 -1.28 -0.14 -0.92
CA SER A 75 -1.97 0.81 -1.79
C SER A 75 -2.05 0.27 -3.21
N THR A 76 -3.27 -0.04 -3.67
CA THR A 76 -3.54 -0.62 -4.99
C THR A 76 -4.82 -0.02 -5.59
N LYS A 77 -5.06 -0.22 -6.88
CA LYS A 77 -6.23 0.32 -7.58
C LYS A 77 -7.56 -0.18 -6.96
N ASP A 78 -7.62 -1.47 -6.63
CA ASP A 78 -8.80 -2.13 -6.13
C ASP A 78 -8.40 -3.40 -5.36
N LYS A 79 -9.37 -3.99 -4.65
CA LYS A 79 -9.16 -5.20 -3.84
C LYS A 79 -8.67 -6.38 -4.68
N GLN A 80 -9.20 -6.54 -5.90
CA GLN A 80 -8.83 -7.65 -6.79
C GLN A 80 -7.35 -7.59 -7.18
N THR A 81 -6.86 -6.40 -7.53
CA THR A 81 -5.43 -6.18 -7.82
C THR A 81 -4.55 -6.58 -6.63
N LEU A 82 -4.98 -6.23 -5.40
CA LEU A 82 -4.26 -6.64 -4.19
C LEU A 82 -4.30 -8.16 -3.99
N GLU A 83 -5.44 -8.81 -4.21
CA GLU A 83 -5.58 -10.26 -4.14
C GLU A 83 -4.63 -10.98 -5.11
N GLU A 84 -4.49 -10.49 -6.35
CA GLU A 84 -3.55 -11.03 -7.34
C GLU A 84 -2.08 -10.87 -6.93
N VAL A 85 -1.75 -9.76 -6.25
CA VAL A 85 -0.41 -9.56 -5.67
C VAL A 85 -0.17 -10.55 -4.53
N LEU A 86 -1.10 -10.66 -3.59
CA LEU A 86 -0.98 -11.53 -2.42
C LEU A 86 -1.00 -13.02 -2.78
N ALA A 87 -1.64 -13.42 -3.88
CA ALA A 87 -1.57 -14.77 -4.42
C ALA A 87 -0.15 -15.21 -4.81
N LYS A 88 0.78 -14.25 -4.97
CA LYS A 88 2.18 -14.53 -5.29
C LYS A 88 3.05 -14.78 -4.06
N ASP A 89 2.56 -14.41 -2.87
CA ASP A 89 3.27 -14.58 -1.60
C ASP A 89 3.55 -16.06 -1.31
N PRO A 90 4.79 -16.46 -1.00
CA PRO A 90 5.12 -17.82 -0.56
C PRO A 90 4.27 -18.31 0.61
N PHE A 91 3.88 -17.45 1.55
CA PHE A 91 3.00 -17.84 2.63
C PHE A 91 1.59 -18.20 2.14
N LYS A 92 1.06 -17.48 1.15
CA LYS A 92 -0.26 -17.76 0.56
C LYS A 92 -0.22 -19.02 -0.31
N LYS A 93 0.79 -19.14 -1.17
CA LYS A 93 0.97 -20.29 -2.08
C LYS A 93 1.12 -21.62 -1.36
N ASN A 94 1.86 -21.63 -0.25
CA ASN A 94 2.15 -22.84 0.51
C ASN A 94 1.17 -23.06 1.69
N GLY A 95 0.10 -22.27 1.79
CA GLY A 95 -0.90 -22.44 2.84
C GLY A 95 -0.41 -22.17 4.27
N ILE A 96 0.63 -21.33 4.43
CA ILE A 96 1.25 -21.01 5.71
C ILE A 96 0.41 -20.02 6.53
N ALA A 97 -0.28 -19.10 5.86
CA ALA A 97 -1.08 -18.07 6.51
C ALA A 97 -2.41 -17.81 5.78
N ASP A 98 -3.45 -17.51 6.56
CA ASP A 98 -4.69 -16.91 6.07
C ASP A 98 -4.57 -15.39 6.00
N TYR A 99 -5.34 -14.78 5.10
CA TYR A 99 -5.26 -13.34 4.79
C TYR A 99 -6.65 -12.74 4.87
N GLN A 100 -6.82 -11.75 5.74
CA GLN A 100 -8.00 -10.90 5.80
C GLN A 100 -7.66 -9.54 5.21
N ILE A 101 -8.38 -9.14 4.16
CA ILE A 101 -8.18 -7.86 3.48
C ILE A 101 -9.33 -6.92 3.85
N THR A 102 -9.00 -5.78 4.44
CA THR A 102 -9.93 -4.70 4.76
C THR A 102 -9.55 -3.46 3.96
N GLU A 103 -10.50 -2.91 3.19
CA GLU A 103 -10.34 -1.59 2.60
C GLU A 103 -10.39 -0.54 3.71
N PHE A 104 -9.38 0.32 3.75
CA PHE A 104 -9.25 1.36 4.76
C PHE A 104 -9.40 2.73 4.11
N ILE A 105 -10.36 3.51 4.59
CA ILE A 105 -10.67 4.84 4.06
C ILE A 105 -10.27 5.85 5.16
N PRO A 106 -9.01 6.33 5.19
CA PRO A 106 -8.57 7.27 6.20
C PRO A 106 -9.22 8.63 5.98
N THR A 107 -9.90 9.15 7.00
CA THR A 107 -10.58 10.46 6.96
C THR A 107 -9.75 11.57 7.62
N MET A 108 -8.79 11.20 8.47
CA MET A 108 -7.90 12.09 9.19
C MET A 108 -6.52 11.46 9.28
N SER A 109 -5.47 12.28 9.27
CA SER A 109 -4.09 11.88 9.57
C SER A 109 -3.30 13.04 10.16
N ASN A 110 -2.20 12.74 10.85
CA ASN A 110 -1.21 13.76 11.19
C ASN A 110 -0.30 14.02 9.98
N GLU A 111 0.55 15.04 10.09
CA GLU A 111 1.46 15.44 9.00
C GLU A 111 2.39 14.30 8.55
N ALA A 112 2.85 13.46 9.49
CA ALA A 112 3.74 12.35 9.19
C ALA A 112 3.12 11.32 8.22
N PHE A 113 1.79 11.17 8.22
CA PHE A 113 1.06 10.23 7.35
C PHE A 113 0.30 10.92 6.20
N ALA A 114 0.34 12.25 6.11
CA ALA A 114 -0.38 13.00 5.08
C ALA A 114 -0.05 12.49 3.66
N LYS A 115 1.23 12.27 3.35
CA LYS A 115 1.66 11.74 2.05
C LYS A 115 1.16 10.33 1.73
N VAL A 116 0.82 9.53 2.74
CA VAL A 116 0.26 8.18 2.55
C VAL A 116 -1.24 8.28 2.26
N VAL A 117 -1.93 9.20 2.96
CA VAL A 117 -3.38 9.42 2.84
C VAL A 117 -3.76 10.23 1.59
N GLU A 118 -2.95 11.22 1.22
CA GLU A 118 -3.21 12.14 0.10
C GLU A 118 -2.99 11.52 -1.29
N GLN A 119 -2.39 10.33 -1.36
CA GLN A 119 -2.22 9.60 -2.63
C GLN A 119 -3.55 9.12 -3.26
N ASP A 120 -4.66 9.33 -2.55
CA ASP A 120 -5.99 9.03 -3.02
C ASP A 120 -6.80 10.32 -3.26
N HIS A 121 -6.84 10.75 -4.52
CA HIS A 121 -7.69 11.87 -4.96
C HIS A 121 -9.19 11.60 -4.80
N GLN A 122 -9.63 10.35 -4.52
CA GLN A 122 -11.04 9.97 -4.39
C GLN A 122 -11.55 9.95 -2.93
N ILE A 123 -10.67 9.92 -1.91
CA ILE A 123 -11.10 9.92 -0.49
C ILE A 123 -11.97 11.13 -0.17
N LYS A 124 -11.61 12.32 -0.68
CA LYS A 124 -12.29 13.57 -0.34
C LYS A 124 -13.75 13.62 -0.80
N ASN A 125 -14.15 12.75 -1.73
CA ASN A 125 -15.48 12.74 -2.34
C ASN A 125 -16.24 11.41 -2.15
N ARG A 126 -15.70 10.45 -1.39
CA ARG A 126 -16.38 9.17 -1.18
C ARG A 126 -17.46 9.34 -0.09
N PRO A 127 -18.75 9.12 -0.40
CA PRO A 127 -19.80 9.22 0.61
C PRO A 127 -19.59 8.17 1.69
N PHE A 128 -19.76 8.56 2.95
CA PHE A 128 -19.93 7.62 4.05
C PHE A 128 -21.19 6.81 3.77
N LYS A 129 -21.03 5.51 3.58
CA LYS A 129 -22.13 4.57 3.36
C LYS A 129 -22.58 3.97 4.67
#